data_AF-A0A9E4BKX4-F1
#
_entry.id   AF-A0A9E4BKX4-F1
#
_cell.length_a   1.000
_cell.length_b   1.000
_cell.length_c   1.000
_cell.angle_alpha   90.00
_cell.angle_beta   90.00
_cell.angle_gamma   90.00
#
_symmetry.space_group_name_H-M   'P 1'
#
loop_
_entity.id
_entity.type
_entity.pdbx_description
1 polymer ?
#
loop_
_entity_poly.entity_id
_entity_poly.type
_entity_poly.pdbx_seq_one_letter_code
_entity_poly.pdbx_strand_id
1 'polypeptide(L)'
;MTKRRLPIGIQTFREIREENCYYVDKTAYIYQLLNEDKHYFLSRPRRFGKSLFLDTLKELFEGNEPLFEGLYIHDHWDWQVRYPVLRLDFGSGNFKEVGYLQANLMEQLAAIERRAGIASEYTTAPGRFASILEILHEKAGQRVVVLVDEYDKPILDALEVPEIARANRDFLRGLYSTIKSNDAHTKFTFLTGVSKFSKVHLFSGLNNLTDITIDPRYSAICGYTEADLDTVFAPELPGLDRNEIRDWYNGYSWRGNEKVYNPFDILLLFRKHSFEAYWFETGTPTFLVETLFKRQISSLKLGEMMGGSDLLSTFDVDEIAT
;
A
#
# COMPACT_ATOMS: atom_id res chain seq x y z
N MET A 1 -27.50 7.48 -15.72
CA MET A 1 -26.51 8.04 -14.76
C MET A 1 -25.55 8.94 -15.51
N THR A 2 -24.90 9.88 -14.84
CA THR A 2 -23.97 10.86 -15.47
C THR A 2 -22.53 10.38 -15.32
N LYS A 3 -21.71 10.52 -16.37
CA LYS A 3 -20.26 10.25 -16.29
C LYS A 3 -19.57 11.18 -15.28
N ARG A 4 -18.51 10.71 -14.63
CA ARG A 4 -17.66 11.48 -13.68
C ARG A 4 -16.20 11.55 -14.17
N ARG A 5 -15.35 12.34 -13.52
CA ARG A 5 -13.90 12.33 -13.77
C ARG A 5 -13.31 10.98 -13.35
N LEU A 6 -12.53 10.36 -14.23
CA LEU A 6 -11.76 9.14 -13.93
C LEU A 6 -10.49 9.53 -13.13
N PRO A 7 -10.25 8.98 -11.92
CA PRO A 7 -9.14 9.40 -11.04
C PRO A 7 -7.77 8.81 -11.46
N ILE A 8 -7.41 8.96 -12.74
CA ILE A 8 -6.20 8.33 -13.31
C ILE A 8 -4.96 9.04 -12.80
N GLY A 9 -4.25 8.40 -11.86
CA GLY A 9 -3.05 8.93 -11.22
C GLY A 9 -3.32 9.73 -9.95
N ILE A 10 -4.59 10.02 -9.63
CA ILE A 10 -4.97 10.64 -8.36
C ILE A 10 -4.82 9.60 -7.25
N GLN A 11 -4.02 9.91 -6.23
CA GLN A 11 -3.84 9.07 -5.04
C GLN A 11 -4.41 9.71 -3.78
N THR A 12 -4.76 11.00 -3.83
CA THR A 12 -5.32 11.74 -2.71
C THR A 12 -6.83 11.52 -2.64
N PHE A 13 -7.31 10.93 -1.54
CA PHE A 13 -8.74 10.65 -1.32
C PHE A 13 -9.56 11.93 -1.34
N ARG A 14 -9.04 13.00 -0.72
CA ARG A 14 -9.65 14.33 -0.74
C ARG A 14 -9.94 14.85 -2.16
N GLU A 15 -8.96 14.83 -3.06
CA GLU A 15 -9.13 15.30 -4.46
C GLU A 15 -10.24 14.51 -5.17
N ILE A 16 -10.24 13.19 -5.04
CA ILE A 16 -11.26 12.31 -5.65
C ILE A 16 -12.68 12.68 -5.17
N ARG A 17 -12.84 13.07 -3.90
CA ARG A 17 -14.13 13.39 -3.30
C ARG A 17 -14.57 14.83 -3.59
N GLU A 18 -13.67 15.80 -3.40
CA GLU A 18 -13.93 17.23 -3.65
C GLU A 18 -14.16 17.53 -5.14
N GLU A 19 -13.50 16.82 -6.06
CA GLU A 19 -13.75 16.94 -7.52
C GLU A 19 -14.90 16.05 -8.04
N ASN A 20 -15.57 15.27 -7.17
CA ASN A 20 -16.61 14.30 -7.55
C ASN A 20 -16.16 13.35 -8.68
N CYS A 21 -14.96 12.77 -8.52
CA CYS A 21 -14.47 11.69 -9.37
C CYS A 21 -15.28 10.39 -9.15
N TYR A 22 -15.02 9.38 -9.99
CA TYR A 22 -15.37 8.01 -9.64
C TYR A 22 -14.57 7.56 -8.41
N TYR A 23 -15.26 6.96 -7.43
CA TYR A 23 -14.66 6.31 -6.29
C TYR A 23 -15.42 5.01 -6.02
N VAL A 24 -14.68 3.93 -5.79
CA VAL A 24 -15.25 2.67 -5.32
C VAL A 24 -15.06 2.60 -3.82
N ASP A 25 -16.15 2.42 -3.09
CA ASP A 25 -16.12 2.37 -1.64
C ASP A 25 -15.45 1.08 -1.14
N LYS A 26 -14.30 1.24 -0.47
CA LYS A 26 -13.60 0.16 0.25
C LYS A 26 -13.59 0.39 1.77
N THR A 27 -14.36 1.36 2.27
CA THR A 27 -14.38 1.76 3.68
C THR A 27 -15.04 0.73 4.61
N ALA A 28 -15.83 -0.21 4.07
CA ALA A 28 -16.29 -1.40 4.80
C ALA A 28 -15.13 -2.29 5.28
N TYR A 29 -14.07 -2.45 4.46
CA TYR A 29 -12.85 -3.14 4.91
C TYR A 29 -12.12 -2.34 5.99
N ILE A 30 -12.14 -1.01 5.93
CA ILE A 30 -11.58 -0.16 6.99
C ILE A 30 -12.33 -0.40 8.31
N TYR A 31 -13.67 -0.40 8.30
CA TYR A 31 -14.46 -0.75 9.49
C TYR A 31 -14.09 -2.13 10.06
N GLN A 32 -13.93 -3.14 9.21
CA GLN A 32 -13.51 -4.47 9.65
C GLN A 32 -12.12 -4.48 10.31
N LEU A 33 -11.11 -3.88 9.65
CA LEU A 33 -9.74 -3.79 10.19
C LEU A 33 -9.69 -3.12 11.57
N LEU A 34 -10.52 -2.09 11.79
CA LEU A 34 -10.55 -1.31 13.03
C LEU A 34 -11.21 -2.06 14.21
N ASN A 35 -11.83 -3.20 13.96
CA ASN A 35 -12.49 -4.05 14.96
C ASN A 35 -11.78 -5.40 15.20
N GLU A 36 -10.69 -5.71 14.49
CA GLU A 36 -9.97 -6.98 14.58
C GLU A 36 -8.59 -6.83 15.26
N ASP A 37 -7.57 -6.33 14.55
CA ASP A 37 -6.17 -6.22 15.02
C ASP A 37 -5.67 -4.76 15.04
N LYS A 38 -4.44 -4.58 15.52
CA LYS A 38 -3.79 -3.27 15.66
C LYS A 38 -2.78 -2.94 14.55
N HIS A 39 -2.02 -3.92 14.07
CA HIS A 39 -0.97 -3.70 13.09
C HIS A 39 -1.20 -4.59 11.86
N TYR A 40 -1.28 -3.96 10.69
CA TYR A 40 -1.62 -4.61 9.44
C TYR A 40 -0.54 -4.48 8.39
N PHE A 41 -0.44 -5.51 7.56
CA PHE A 41 0.40 -5.57 6.40
C PHE A 41 -0.38 -6.05 5.16
N LEU A 42 -0.37 -5.24 4.11
CA LEU A 42 -1.01 -5.53 2.83
C LEU A 42 -0.01 -5.41 1.69
N SER A 43 0.31 -6.51 1.02
CA SER A 43 1.01 -6.48 -0.27
C SER A 43 0.00 -6.58 -1.43
N ARG A 44 0.14 -5.71 -2.44
CA ARG A 44 -0.61 -5.77 -3.71
C ARG A 44 0.31 -5.27 -4.85
N PRO A 45 0.09 -5.68 -6.11
CA PRO A 45 0.91 -5.19 -7.23
C PRO A 45 0.86 -3.66 -7.38
N ARG A 46 1.73 -3.10 -8.24
CA ARG A 46 1.76 -1.65 -8.48
C ARG A 46 0.40 -1.12 -8.97
N ARG A 47 0.09 0.12 -8.58
CA ARG A 47 -1.12 0.87 -8.96
C ARG A 47 -2.49 0.28 -8.51
N PHE A 48 -2.53 -0.78 -7.71
CA PHE A 48 -3.76 -1.42 -7.21
C PHE A 48 -4.65 -0.59 -6.26
N GLY A 49 -4.36 0.69 -6.06
CA GLY A 49 -5.09 1.58 -5.14
C GLY A 49 -4.51 1.64 -3.72
N LYS A 50 -3.40 0.96 -3.41
CA LYS A 50 -2.79 0.91 -2.06
C LYS A 50 -2.61 2.29 -1.42
N SER A 51 -1.99 3.22 -2.15
CA SER A 51 -1.69 4.58 -1.70
C SER A 51 -2.96 5.40 -1.44
N LEU A 52 -4.00 5.19 -2.27
CA LEU A 52 -5.32 5.79 -2.07
C LEU A 52 -6.06 5.18 -0.87
N PHE A 53 -5.90 3.88 -0.60
CA PHE A 53 -6.44 3.24 0.60
C PHE A 53 -5.76 3.75 1.88
N LEU A 54 -4.42 3.94 1.84
CA LEU A 54 -3.68 4.64 2.90
C LEU A 54 -4.11 6.10 3.09
N ASP A 55 -4.39 6.82 2.01
CA ASP A 55 -4.88 8.20 2.08
C ASP A 55 -6.33 8.26 2.63
N THR A 56 -7.17 7.29 2.27
CA THR A 56 -8.51 7.11 2.84
C THR A 56 -8.42 6.85 4.36
N LEU A 57 -7.49 5.98 4.79
CA LEU A 57 -7.21 5.75 6.22
C LEU A 57 -6.76 7.02 6.94
N LYS A 58 -5.83 7.79 6.35
CA LYS A 58 -5.37 9.09 6.89
C LYS A 58 -6.54 10.04 7.12
N GLU A 59 -7.32 10.34 6.08
CA GLU A 59 -8.39 11.34 6.15
C GLU A 59 -9.50 10.92 7.14
N LEU A 60 -9.76 9.61 7.29
CA LEU A 60 -10.69 9.06 8.29
C LEU A 60 -10.18 9.30 9.72
N PHE A 61 -8.94 8.90 10.01
CA PHE A 61 -8.37 9.01 11.35
C PHE A 61 -8.17 10.47 11.80
N GLU A 62 -7.91 11.38 10.87
CA GLU A 62 -7.89 12.83 11.11
C GLU A 62 -9.30 13.44 11.33
N GLY A 63 -10.38 12.69 11.06
CA GLY A 63 -11.77 13.09 11.29
C GLY A 63 -12.34 14.04 10.24
N ASN A 64 -12.01 13.83 8.96
CA ASN A 64 -12.49 14.65 7.84
C ASN A 64 -13.89 14.21 7.33
N GLU A 65 -14.86 14.21 8.24
CA GLU A 65 -16.27 13.76 8.06
C GLU A 65 -16.89 14.06 6.67
N PRO A 66 -16.85 15.28 6.10
CA PRO A 66 -17.51 15.58 4.83
C PRO A 66 -16.97 14.80 3.62
N LEU A 67 -15.73 14.29 3.70
CA LEU A 67 -15.18 13.44 2.64
C LEU A 67 -15.86 12.06 2.60
N PHE A 68 -16.46 11.61 3.71
CA PHE A 68 -17.02 10.27 3.86
C PHE A 68 -18.53 10.20 3.66
N GLU A 69 -19.22 11.33 3.44
CA GLU A 69 -20.67 11.38 3.18
C GLU A 69 -21.10 10.37 2.09
N GLY A 70 -22.02 9.47 2.45
CA GLY A 70 -22.50 8.42 1.54
C GLY A 70 -21.54 7.26 1.28
N LEU A 71 -20.48 7.11 2.08
CA LEU A 71 -19.65 5.90 2.16
C LEU A 71 -20.02 5.07 3.40
N TYR A 72 -19.80 3.76 3.37
CA TYR A 72 -20.18 2.81 4.42
C TYR A 72 -19.69 3.20 5.82
N ILE A 73 -18.45 3.68 5.95
CA ILE A 73 -17.86 4.06 7.24
C ILE A 73 -18.54 5.27 7.91
N HIS A 74 -19.30 6.07 7.16
CA HIS A 74 -19.88 7.33 7.65
C HIS A 74 -20.73 7.16 8.90
N ASP A 75 -21.64 6.18 8.87
CA ASP A 75 -22.59 5.88 9.96
C ASP A 75 -22.01 4.85 10.96
N HIS A 76 -20.70 4.57 10.86
CA HIS A 76 -19.98 3.53 11.58
C HIS A 76 -18.67 4.02 12.22
N TRP A 77 -18.46 5.34 12.26
CA TRP A 77 -17.30 5.99 12.87
C TRP A 77 -17.72 7.13 13.81
N ASP A 78 -16.90 7.40 14.83
CA ASP A 78 -17.13 8.51 15.76
C ASP A 78 -16.34 9.75 15.30
N TRP A 79 -17.02 10.65 14.58
CA TRP A 79 -16.46 11.88 14.06
C TRP A 79 -16.03 12.91 15.13
N GLN A 80 -16.39 12.69 16.40
CA GLN A 80 -15.85 13.49 17.51
C GLN A 80 -14.41 13.10 17.87
N VAL A 81 -13.97 11.89 17.50
CA VAL A 81 -12.63 11.38 17.81
C VAL A 81 -11.69 11.61 16.62
N ARG A 82 -10.56 12.26 16.90
CA ARG A 82 -9.48 12.49 15.93
C ARG A 82 -8.17 11.96 16.48
N TYR A 83 -7.40 11.29 15.63
CA TYR A 83 -6.13 10.69 15.98
C TYR A 83 -5.00 11.39 15.21
N PRO A 84 -3.84 11.66 15.83
CA PRO A 84 -2.68 12.15 15.10
C PRO A 84 -2.20 11.05 14.14
N VAL A 85 -2.03 11.39 12.86
CA VAL A 85 -1.56 10.46 11.82
C VAL A 85 -0.12 10.79 11.45
N LEU A 86 0.75 9.78 11.50
CA LEU A 86 2.12 9.81 11.05
C LEU A 86 2.26 8.92 9.81
N ARG A 87 2.46 9.53 8.64
CA ARG A 87 2.69 8.83 7.37
C ARG A 87 4.15 8.92 6.97
N LEU A 88 4.74 7.76 6.66
CA LEU A 88 6.03 7.62 5.96
C LEU A 88 5.76 7.11 4.54
N ASP A 89 6.57 7.56 3.58
CA ASP A 89 6.41 7.22 2.17
C ASP A 89 7.78 7.00 1.53
N PHE A 90 8.02 5.81 0.98
CA PHE A 90 9.27 5.48 0.28
C PHE A 90 9.07 5.39 -1.25
N GLY A 91 7.95 5.88 -1.78
CA GLY A 91 7.58 5.85 -3.20
C GLY A 91 8.52 6.63 -4.13
N SER A 92 9.36 7.53 -3.60
CA SER A 92 10.32 8.34 -4.36
C SER A 92 11.71 8.39 -3.72
N GLY A 93 12.76 8.31 -4.54
CA GLY A 93 14.16 8.42 -4.12
C GLY A 93 15.09 7.49 -4.89
N ASN A 94 16.41 7.57 -4.61
CA ASN A 94 17.41 6.65 -5.15
C ASN A 94 18.02 5.78 -4.04
N PHE A 95 17.34 4.70 -3.66
CA PHE A 95 17.81 3.82 -2.59
C PHE A 95 18.99 2.91 -2.98
N LYS A 96 19.54 3.05 -4.21
CA LYS A 96 20.83 2.47 -4.62
C LYS A 96 22.05 3.24 -4.07
N GLU A 97 21.86 4.37 -3.37
CA GLU A 97 22.95 5.15 -2.76
C GLU A 97 23.15 4.85 -1.27
N VAL A 98 24.41 4.71 -0.85
CA VAL A 98 24.78 4.43 0.55
C VAL A 98 24.38 5.60 1.45
N GLY A 99 23.57 5.33 2.47
CA GLY A 99 23.10 6.36 3.41
C GLY A 99 21.86 7.13 2.95
N TYR A 100 21.39 6.95 1.71
CA TYR A 100 20.28 7.72 1.16
C TYR A 100 18.96 7.47 1.92
N LEU A 101 18.68 6.22 2.28
CA LEU A 101 17.48 5.87 3.05
C LEU A 101 17.45 6.56 4.42
N GLN A 102 18.61 6.62 5.08
CA GLN A 102 18.78 7.26 6.38
C GLN A 102 18.56 8.78 6.26
N ALA A 103 19.12 9.42 5.22
CA ALA A 103 18.91 10.84 4.94
C ALA A 103 17.44 11.16 4.62
N ASN A 104 16.84 10.44 3.67
CA ASN A 104 15.44 10.60 3.26
C ASN A 104 14.47 10.45 4.44
N LEU A 105 14.67 9.45 5.31
CA LEU A 105 13.83 9.30 6.50
C LEU A 105 14.04 10.45 7.50
N MET A 106 15.28 10.92 7.67
CA MET A 106 15.56 12.07 8.56
C MET A 106 14.94 13.38 8.04
N GLU A 107 14.79 13.53 6.72
CA GLU A 107 14.03 14.62 6.09
C GLU A 107 12.53 14.47 6.31
N GLN A 108 11.96 13.27 6.14
CA GLN A 108 10.54 12.99 6.43
C GLN A 108 10.19 13.28 7.89
N LEU A 109 11.00 12.80 8.84
CA LEU A 109 10.83 13.08 10.28
C LEU A 109 10.95 14.58 10.58
N ALA A 110 11.89 15.30 9.94
CA ALA A 110 12.01 16.76 10.08
C ALA A 110 10.80 17.52 9.50
N ALA A 111 10.16 17.00 8.45
CA ALA A 111 8.95 17.57 7.89
C ALA A 111 7.73 17.31 8.80
N ILE A 112 7.64 16.14 9.44
CA ILE A 112 6.61 15.79 10.43
C ILE A 112 6.74 16.67 11.68
N GLU A 113 7.93 16.76 12.26
CA GLU A 113 8.26 17.66 13.38
C GLU A 113 7.82 19.11 13.10
N ARG A 114 8.21 19.65 11.93
CA ARG A 114 7.87 21.01 11.51
C ARG A 114 6.36 21.23 11.35
N ARG A 115 5.63 20.26 10.80
CA ARG A 115 4.15 20.33 10.64
C ARG A 115 3.44 20.23 11.99
N ALA A 116 3.93 19.39 12.90
CA ALA A 116 3.33 19.19 14.21
C ALA A 116 3.69 20.30 15.22
N GLY A 117 4.72 21.11 14.95
CA GLY A 117 5.28 22.06 15.91
C GLY A 117 5.94 21.33 17.08
N ILE A 118 6.82 20.38 16.75
CA ILE A 118 7.58 19.52 17.66
C ILE A 118 9.07 19.67 17.31
N ALA A 119 9.96 19.53 18.29
CA ALA A 119 11.39 19.30 18.06
C ALA A 119 11.80 18.08 18.88
N SER A 120 12.40 17.07 18.24
CA SER A 120 12.99 15.91 18.93
C SER A 120 14.41 16.26 19.39
N GLU A 121 14.76 15.90 20.61
CA GLU A 121 16.13 16.02 21.14
C GLU A 121 17.09 14.95 20.57
N TYR A 122 16.55 13.85 20.03
CA TYR A 122 17.33 12.74 19.49
C TYR A 122 17.87 13.01 18.08
N THR A 123 19.07 12.47 17.80
CA THR A 123 19.76 12.59 16.50
C THR A 123 19.63 11.37 15.60
N THR A 124 19.10 10.24 16.10
CA THR A 124 18.92 9.00 15.33
C THR A 124 17.48 8.88 14.83
N ALA A 125 17.27 8.30 13.64
CA ALA A 125 15.92 8.16 13.08
C ALA A 125 14.96 7.35 13.98
N PRO A 126 15.37 6.21 14.60
CA PRO A 126 14.55 5.51 15.60
C PRO A 126 14.21 6.37 16.83
N GLY A 127 15.17 7.12 17.38
CA GLY A 127 14.93 7.98 18.55
C GLY A 127 13.98 9.13 18.24
N ARG A 128 14.16 9.80 17.10
CA ARG A 128 13.25 10.85 16.61
C ARG A 128 11.86 10.29 16.38
N PHE A 129 11.74 9.12 15.74
CA PHE A 129 10.46 8.48 15.48
C PHE A 129 9.72 8.11 16.78
N ALA A 130 10.42 7.54 17.77
CA ALA A 130 9.84 7.30 19.10
C ALA A 130 9.34 8.60 19.75
N SER A 131 10.20 9.63 19.83
CA SER A 131 9.86 10.93 20.43
C SER A 131 8.69 11.62 19.74
N ILE A 132 8.57 11.53 18.42
CA ILE A 132 7.40 12.04 17.68
C ILE A 132 6.13 11.26 18.05
N LEU A 133 6.19 9.93 18.21
CA LEU A 133 5.04 9.13 18.66
C LEU A 133 4.61 9.51 20.10
N GLU A 134 5.58 9.69 20.99
CA GLU A 134 5.36 10.12 22.38
C GLU A 134 4.69 11.49 22.44
N ILE A 135 5.32 12.51 21.85
CA ILE A 135 4.87 13.91 21.92
C ILE A 135 3.54 14.10 21.16
N LEU A 136 3.30 13.40 20.04
CA LEU A 136 1.99 13.44 19.38
C LEU A 136 0.89 12.81 20.23
N HIS A 137 1.16 11.70 20.93
CA HIS A 137 0.20 11.08 21.83
C HIS A 137 -0.17 12.01 22.98
N GLU A 138 0.83 12.61 23.65
CA GLU A 138 0.60 13.57 24.74
C GLU A 138 -0.15 14.81 24.28
N LYS A 139 0.27 15.41 23.15
CA LYS A 139 -0.30 16.66 22.62
C LYS A 139 -1.74 16.51 22.10
N ALA A 140 -2.10 15.34 21.57
CA ALA A 140 -3.44 15.06 21.07
C ALA A 140 -4.37 14.40 22.10
N GLY A 141 -3.83 13.85 23.20
CA GLY A 141 -4.58 12.97 24.11
C GLY A 141 -5.06 11.66 23.47
N GLN A 142 -4.55 11.32 22.28
CA GLN A 142 -4.96 10.19 21.46
C GLN A 142 -3.76 9.51 20.83
N ARG A 143 -3.76 8.17 20.85
CA ARG A 143 -2.64 7.36 20.35
C ARG A 143 -2.47 7.51 18.84
N VAL A 144 -1.22 7.48 18.37
CA VAL A 144 -0.81 7.81 17.01
C VAL A 144 -1.10 6.69 16.03
N VAL A 145 -1.57 7.05 14.84
CA VAL A 145 -1.78 6.15 13.71
C VAL A 145 -0.54 6.18 12.83
N VAL A 146 0.07 5.02 12.56
CA VAL A 146 1.30 4.90 11.77
C VAL A 146 1.01 4.28 10.41
N LEU A 147 1.22 5.04 9.33
CA LEU A 147 0.98 4.61 7.95
C LEU A 147 2.31 4.58 7.19
N VAL A 148 2.57 3.52 6.43
CA VAL A 148 3.81 3.36 5.65
C VAL A 148 3.51 2.87 4.23
N ASP A 149 3.86 3.67 3.22
CA ASP A 149 3.73 3.30 1.80
C ASP A 149 5.07 2.89 1.16
N GLU A 150 4.99 1.99 0.17
CA GLU A 150 6.10 1.33 -0.52
C GLU A 150 7.24 0.88 0.42
N TYR A 151 6.89 0.27 1.57
CA TYR A 151 7.79 -0.11 2.68
C TYR A 151 9.03 -0.94 2.27
N ASP A 152 8.94 -1.64 1.14
CA ASP A 152 9.92 -2.55 0.57
C ASP A 152 10.76 -1.93 -0.55
N LYS A 153 10.32 -0.80 -1.14
CA LYS A 153 11.02 -0.13 -2.24
C LYS A 153 12.48 0.20 -1.94
N PRO A 154 12.91 0.60 -0.72
CA PRO A 154 14.32 0.81 -0.42
C PRO A 154 15.20 -0.45 -0.51
N ILE A 155 14.61 -1.64 -0.39
CA ILE A 155 15.31 -2.92 -0.57
C ILE A 155 15.22 -3.35 -2.04
N LEU A 156 14.03 -3.23 -2.65
CA LEU A 156 13.76 -3.65 -4.04
C LEU A 156 14.57 -2.86 -5.08
N ASP A 157 14.69 -1.54 -4.91
CA ASP A 157 15.54 -0.71 -5.78
C ASP A 157 17.03 -1.11 -5.64
N ALA A 158 17.44 -1.59 -4.46
CA ALA A 158 18.83 -1.89 -4.13
C ALA A 158 19.28 -3.33 -4.44
N LEU A 159 18.40 -4.20 -4.98
CA LEU A 159 18.70 -5.64 -5.19
C LEU A 159 19.94 -5.92 -6.06
N GLU A 160 20.29 -5.01 -6.96
CA GLU A 160 21.51 -5.08 -7.80
C GLU A 160 22.81 -4.78 -7.02
N VAL A 161 22.71 -4.24 -5.80
CA VAL A 161 23.83 -3.86 -4.94
C VAL A 161 23.62 -4.45 -3.54
N PRO A 162 23.94 -5.75 -3.32
CA PRO A 162 23.50 -6.50 -2.13
C PRO A 162 23.86 -5.88 -0.78
N GLU A 163 25.02 -5.21 -0.65
CA GLU A 163 25.38 -4.54 0.61
C GLU A 163 24.44 -3.37 0.96
N ILE A 164 23.93 -2.66 -0.05
CA ILE A 164 22.98 -1.55 0.15
C ILE A 164 21.58 -2.11 0.43
N ALA A 165 21.18 -3.19 -0.25
CA ALA A 165 19.94 -3.90 0.08
C ALA A 165 19.96 -4.46 1.52
N ARG A 166 21.08 -5.03 1.96
CA ARG A 166 21.29 -5.50 3.35
C ARG A 166 21.29 -4.34 4.35
N ALA A 167 22.01 -3.25 4.09
CA ALA A 167 22.02 -2.07 4.96
C ALA A 167 20.63 -1.41 5.08
N ASN A 168 19.88 -1.34 3.98
CA ASN A 168 18.52 -0.83 3.97
C ASN A 168 17.56 -1.78 4.72
N ARG A 169 17.68 -3.10 4.54
CA ARG A 169 16.95 -4.14 5.30
C ARG A 169 17.19 -3.99 6.80
N ASP A 170 18.44 -3.89 7.23
CA ASP A 170 18.80 -3.82 8.65
C ASP A 170 18.38 -2.49 9.30
N PHE A 171 18.47 -1.37 8.57
CA PHE A 171 17.97 -0.08 9.03
C PHE A 171 16.44 -0.06 9.18
N LEU A 172 15.70 -0.56 8.18
CA LEU A 172 14.24 -0.66 8.26
C LEU A 172 13.78 -1.60 9.39
N ARG A 173 14.49 -2.70 9.66
CA ARG A 173 14.21 -3.56 10.82
C ARG A 173 14.32 -2.79 12.14
N GLY A 174 15.34 -1.94 12.28
CA GLY A 174 15.51 -1.06 13.46
C GLY A 174 14.46 0.05 13.55
N LEU A 175 13.96 0.56 12.41
CA LEU A 175 12.84 1.49 12.39
C LEU A 175 11.54 0.81 12.83
N TYR A 176 11.17 -0.33 12.22
CA TYR A 176 9.89 -0.98 12.49
C TYR A 176 9.82 -1.64 13.88
N SER A 177 10.94 -2.05 14.48
CA SER A 177 10.97 -2.45 15.90
C SER A 177 10.66 -1.29 16.86
N THR A 178 10.85 -0.03 16.42
CA THR A 178 10.47 1.17 17.19
C THR A 178 8.94 1.29 17.32
N ILE A 179 8.16 0.77 16.37
CA ILE A 179 6.69 0.71 16.48
C ILE A 179 6.30 -0.23 17.63
N LYS A 180 6.98 -1.38 17.75
CA LYS A 180 6.74 -2.36 18.83
C LYS A 180 7.15 -1.82 20.21
N SER A 181 8.26 -1.08 20.33
CA SER A 181 8.64 -0.48 21.62
C SER A 181 7.67 0.63 22.05
N ASN A 182 7.09 1.35 21.07
CA ASN A 182 6.15 2.45 21.30
C ASN A 182 4.68 2.02 21.15
N ASP A 183 4.36 0.75 21.45
CA ASP A 183 3.01 0.22 21.31
C ASP A 183 1.98 1.01 22.13
N ALA A 184 2.36 1.43 23.34
CA ALA A 184 1.54 2.26 24.23
C ALA A 184 1.15 3.62 23.63
N HIS A 185 1.95 4.14 22.69
CA HIS A 185 1.69 5.41 22.00
C HIS A 185 1.02 5.21 20.64
N THR A 186 0.88 3.97 20.18
CA THR A 186 0.32 3.60 18.87
C THR A 186 -1.16 3.20 18.98
N LYS A 187 -2.03 3.74 18.11
CA LYS A 187 -3.45 3.36 17.97
C LYS A 187 -3.63 2.24 16.95
N PHE A 188 -3.01 2.40 15.79
CA PHE A 188 -3.16 1.55 14.61
C PHE A 188 -1.89 1.64 13.76
N THR A 189 -1.58 0.60 13.00
CA THR A 189 -0.45 0.60 12.07
C THR A 189 -0.85 -0.07 10.76
N PHE A 190 -0.52 0.52 9.61
CA PHE A 190 -0.73 -0.10 8.30
C PHE A 190 0.51 0.10 7.43
N LEU A 191 1.12 -1.01 6.99
CA LEU A 191 2.23 -1.01 6.05
C LEU A 191 1.80 -1.63 4.72
N THR A 192 2.18 -1.00 3.61
CA THR A 192 1.89 -1.53 2.27
C THR A 192 3.08 -1.40 1.32
N GLY A 193 3.10 -2.26 0.31
CA GLY A 193 4.17 -2.38 -0.67
C GLY A 193 3.81 -3.36 -1.79
N VAL A 194 4.80 -3.75 -2.58
CA VAL A 194 4.59 -4.59 -3.79
C VAL A 194 4.97 -6.06 -3.60
N SER A 195 5.71 -6.38 -2.54
CA SER A 195 6.24 -7.71 -2.26
C SER A 195 6.05 -8.13 -0.80
N LYS A 196 6.32 -9.42 -0.53
CA LYS A 196 6.45 -10.02 0.81
C LYS A 196 7.89 -10.30 1.23
N PHE A 197 8.87 -10.23 0.33
CA PHE A 197 10.25 -10.73 0.55
C PHE A 197 10.84 -10.26 1.89
N SER A 198 10.73 -8.96 2.15
CA SER A 198 11.30 -8.32 3.34
C SER A 198 10.52 -8.62 4.64
N LYS A 199 9.28 -9.13 4.58
CA LYS A 199 8.40 -9.34 5.74
C LYS A 199 9.08 -10.19 6.84
N VAL A 200 9.68 -11.30 6.45
CA VAL A 200 10.25 -12.31 7.35
C VAL A 200 11.37 -11.74 8.21
N HIS A 201 12.22 -10.90 7.61
CA HIS A 201 13.42 -10.36 8.26
C HIS A 201 13.16 -8.99 8.91
N LEU A 202 12.35 -8.12 8.28
CA LEU A 202 12.00 -6.80 8.83
C LEU A 202 11.11 -6.89 10.07
N PHE A 203 10.06 -7.71 10.03
CA PHE A 203 9.03 -7.74 11.08
C PHE A 203 9.27 -8.83 12.13
N SER A 204 10.46 -9.44 12.11
CA SER A 204 11.03 -10.16 13.26
C SER A 204 11.01 -9.30 14.55
N GLY A 205 11.11 -7.97 14.39
CA GLY A 205 10.96 -6.97 15.46
C GLY A 205 9.53 -6.47 15.70
N LEU A 206 8.50 -6.98 15.01
CA LEU A 206 7.11 -6.51 15.07
C LEU A 206 6.14 -7.72 15.06
N ASN A 207 6.21 -8.53 16.12
CA ASN A 207 5.60 -9.86 16.22
C ASN A 207 4.06 -9.93 16.03
N ASN A 208 3.35 -8.80 16.11
CA ASN A 208 1.89 -8.72 16.10
C ASN A 208 1.35 -8.16 14.76
N LEU A 209 2.04 -8.41 13.64
CA LEU A 209 1.71 -7.87 12.32
C LEU A 209 0.83 -8.81 11.50
N THR A 210 -0.46 -8.52 11.41
CA THR A 210 -1.44 -9.30 10.65
C THR A 210 -1.30 -9.07 9.15
N ASP A 211 -0.97 -10.13 8.41
CA ASP A 211 -0.72 -10.11 6.97
C ASP A 211 -1.97 -10.53 6.19
N ILE A 212 -2.79 -9.53 5.86
CA ILE A 212 -4.06 -9.69 5.15
C ILE A 212 -3.89 -9.93 3.64
N THR A 213 -2.65 -10.03 3.14
CA THR A 213 -2.36 -10.12 1.69
C THR A 213 -3.07 -11.27 0.98
N ILE A 214 -3.19 -12.43 1.64
CA ILE A 214 -3.82 -13.65 1.09
C ILE A 214 -4.97 -14.16 1.98
N ASP A 215 -5.53 -13.26 2.78
CA ASP A 215 -6.71 -13.52 3.59
C ASP A 215 -7.96 -13.32 2.73
N PRO A 216 -8.85 -14.33 2.59
CA PRO A 216 -10.03 -14.21 1.73
C PRO A 216 -11.02 -13.14 2.21
N ARG A 217 -10.99 -12.74 3.49
CA ARG A 217 -11.82 -11.65 4.02
C ARG A 217 -11.44 -10.29 3.44
N TYR A 218 -10.21 -10.14 2.98
CA TYR A 218 -9.64 -8.90 2.46
C TYR A 218 -9.23 -9.04 0.98
N SER A 219 -9.83 -9.96 0.21
CA SER A 219 -9.45 -10.20 -1.19
C SER A 219 -9.57 -8.93 -2.04
N ALA A 220 -10.73 -8.28 -2.01
CA ALA A 220 -11.07 -7.11 -2.83
C ALA A 220 -10.94 -5.76 -2.08
N ILE A 221 -10.11 -5.70 -1.03
CA ILE A 221 -9.70 -4.44 -0.34
C ILE A 221 -9.01 -3.43 -1.28
N CYS A 222 -8.45 -3.94 -2.38
CA CYS A 222 -7.78 -3.20 -3.44
C CYS A 222 -8.12 -3.87 -4.77
N GLY A 223 -8.21 -3.09 -5.84
CA GLY A 223 -8.81 -3.54 -7.11
C GLY A 223 -10.30 -3.20 -7.20
N TYR A 224 -10.88 -3.45 -8.38
CA TYR A 224 -12.32 -3.32 -8.64
C TYR A 224 -12.94 -4.68 -8.93
N THR A 225 -14.13 -4.96 -8.43
CA THR A 225 -14.88 -6.21 -8.65
C THR A 225 -15.76 -6.11 -9.91
N GLU A 226 -16.37 -7.21 -10.35
CA GLU A 226 -17.42 -7.16 -11.38
C GLU A 226 -18.59 -6.27 -10.96
N ALA A 227 -18.98 -6.32 -9.68
CA ALA A 227 -20.04 -5.48 -9.13
C ALA A 227 -19.65 -3.99 -9.09
N ASP A 228 -18.38 -3.65 -8.80
CA ASP A 228 -17.89 -2.28 -8.87
C ASP A 228 -18.01 -1.72 -10.31
N LEU A 229 -17.73 -2.55 -11.33
CA LEU A 229 -17.90 -2.17 -12.74
C LEU A 229 -19.37 -1.97 -13.10
N ASP A 230 -20.25 -2.91 -12.75
CA ASP A 230 -21.68 -2.86 -13.09
C ASP A 230 -22.49 -1.85 -12.27
N THR A 231 -21.91 -1.24 -11.22
CA THR A 231 -22.57 -0.22 -10.38
C THR A 231 -21.89 1.15 -10.45
N VAL A 232 -20.63 1.27 -10.00
CA VAL A 232 -19.89 2.55 -9.95
C VAL A 232 -19.52 3.02 -11.34
N PHE A 233 -19.05 2.12 -12.20
CA PHE A 233 -18.60 2.43 -13.56
C PHE A 233 -19.65 2.16 -14.65
N ALA A 234 -20.90 1.85 -14.28
CA ALA A 234 -22.01 1.66 -15.20
C ALA A 234 -22.16 2.74 -16.31
N PRO A 235 -21.85 4.04 -16.09
CA PRO A 235 -21.91 5.05 -17.15
C PRO A 235 -20.81 4.93 -18.22
N GLU A 236 -19.72 4.21 -17.94
CA GLU A 236 -18.56 4.03 -18.85
C GLU A 236 -18.67 2.78 -19.75
N LEU A 237 -19.47 1.79 -19.33
CA LEU A 237 -19.67 0.52 -20.04
C LEU A 237 -20.31 0.61 -21.45
N PRO A 238 -21.17 1.60 -21.81
CA PRO A 238 -21.81 1.63 -23.12
C PRO A 238 -20.79 1.66 -24.29
N GLY A 239 -20.84 0.62 -25.13
CA GLY A 239 -19.94 0.43 -26.27
C GLY A 239 -18.75 -0.50 -26.03
N LEU A 240 -18.62 -1.10 -24.83
CA LEU A 240 -17.61 -2.10 -24.50
C LEU A 240 -18.26 -3.48 -24.24
N ASP A 241 -17.62 -4.57 -24.69
CA ASP A 241 -18.07 -5.93 -24.34
C ASP A 241 -17.59 -6.29 -22.92
N ARG A 242 -18.52 -6.68 -22.04
CA ARG A 242 -18.23 -7.09 -20.66
C ARG A 242 -17.43 -8.40 -20.59
N ASN A 243 -17.51 -9.24 -21.62
CA ASN A 243 -16.70 -10.46 -21.73
C ASN A 243 -15.26 -10.12 -22.13
N GLU A 244 -15.07 -9.24 -23.12
CA GLU A 244 -13.73 -8.78 -23.49
C GLU A 244 -13.05 -8.03 -22.33
N ILE A 245 -13.80 -7.18 -21.58
CA ILE A 245 -13.32 -6.60 -20.31
C ILE A 245 -12.83 -7.68 -19.35
N ARG A 246 -13.60 -8.76 -19.15
CA ARG A 246 -13.27 -9.85 -18.24
C ARG A 246 -12.02 -10.60 -18.67
N ASP A 247 -11.93 -10.95 -19.95
CA ASP A 247 -10.86 -11.79 -20.49
C ASP A 247 -9.52 -11.02 -20.54
N TRP A 248 -9.53 -9.71 -20.81
CA TRP A 248 -8.34 -8.87 -20.76
C TRP A 248 -7.87 -8.52 -19.33
N TYR A 249 -8.79 -8.25 -18.40
CA TYR A 249 -8.43 -7.53 -17.16
C TYR A 249 -8.86 -8.20 -15.84
N ASN A 250 -9.74 -9.22 -15.85
CA ASN A 250 -10.22 -9.90 -14.61
C ASN A 250 -9.29 -11.06 -14.18
N GLY A 251 -8.00 -10.76 -14.06
CA GLY A 251 -6.94 -11.75 -13.89
C GLY A 251 -6.59 -12.10 -12.43
N TYR A 252 -6.87 -11.23 -11.46
CA TYR A 252 -6.25 -11.30 -10.13
C TYR A 252 -7.18 -11.86 -9.05
N SER A 253 -6.64 -12.68 -8.13
CA SER A 253 -7.31 -13.13 -6.90
C SER A 253 -6.30 -13.40 -5.79
N TRP A 254 -6.72 -13.22 -4.53
CA TRP A 254 -5.93 -13.49 -3.32
C TRP A 254 -6.66 -14.45 -2.39
N ARG A 255 -6.83 -15.71 -2.84
CA ARG A 255 -7.54 -16.81 -2.14
C ARG A 255 -9.04 -16.58 -1.86
N GLY A 256 -9.62 -15.46 -2.28
CA GLY A 256 -11.07 -15.24 -2.28
C GLY A 256 -11.74 -15.80 -3.55
N ASN A 257 -13.04 -16.11 -3.45
CA ASN A 257 -13.88 -16.50 -4.60
C ASN A 257 -14.03 -15.37 -5.62
N GLU A 258 -13.93 -14.12 -5.16
CA GLU A 258 -14.00 -12.93 -6.00
C GLU A 258 -12.63 -12.64 -6.63
N LYS A 259 -12.63 -12.52 -7.96
CA LYS A 259 -11.53 -11.93 -8.71
C LYS A 259 -11.70 -10.41 -8.79
N VAL A 260 -10.59 -9.69 -9.00
CA VAL A 260 -10.62 -8.25 -9.22
C VAL A 260 -9.83 -7.84 -10.47
N TYR A 261 -10.25 -6.70 -10.99
CA TYR A 261 -9.58 -5.89 -11.98
C TYR A 261 -8.50 -5.00 -11.36
N ASN A 262 -7.42 -4.77 -12.11
CA ASN A 262 -6.47 -3.71 -11.80
C ASN A 262 -7.14 -2.33 -12.04
N PRO A 263 -7.23 -1.43 -11.04
CA PRO A 263 -7.85 -0.12 -11.19
C PRO A 263 -7.20 0.71 -12.30
N PHE A 264 -5.88 0.61 -12.43
CA PHE A 264 -5.13 1.42 -13.37
C PHE A 264 -5.42 1.08 -14.83
N ASP A 265 -5.77 -0.18 -15.11
CA ASP A 265 -6.01 -0.69 -16.45
C ASP A 265 -7.47 -0.41 -16.86
N ILE A 266 -8.42 -0.62 -15.93
CA ILE A 266 -9.84 -0.30 -16.15
C ILE A 266 -10.09 1.19 -16.35
N LEU A 267 -9.45 2.06 -15.55
CA LEU A 267 -9.57 3.50 -15.77
C LEU A 267 -8.92 3.94 -17.09
N LEU A 268 -7.87 3.25 -17.57
CA LEU A 268 -7.31 3.50 -18.89
C LEU A 268 -8.22 3.02 -20.03
N LEU A 269 -8.85 1.84 -19.89
CA LEU A 269 -9.86 1.36 -20.82
C LEU A 269 -11.00 2.37 -20.98
N PHE A 270 -11.58 2.85 -19.88
CA PHE A 270 -12.65 3.86 -19.93
C PHE A 270 -12.20 5.22 -20.48
N ARG A 271 -10.90 5.55 -20.42
CA ARG A 271 -10.35 6.77 -21.02
C ARG A 271 -10.03 6.64 -22.51
N LYS A 272 -9.38 5.56 -22.95
CA LYS A 272 -8.99 5.36 -24.37
C LYS A 272 -10.13 4.73 -25.20
N HIS A 273 -11.08 4.02 -24.57
CA HIS A 273 -12.07 3.15 -25.22
C HIS A 273 -11.44 2.08 -26.16
N SER A 274 -10.24 1.61 -25.82
CA SER A 274 -9.49 0.57 -26.54
C SER A 274 -8.98 -0.53 -25.59
N PHE A 275 -8.96 -1.78 -26.07
CA PHE A 275 -8.37 -2.91 -25.36
C PHE A 275 -6.88 -3.00 -25.66
N GLU A 276 -6.06 -2.68 -24.65
CA GLU A 276 -4.60 -2.63 -24.74
C GLU A 276 -3.96 -3.24 -23.46
N ALA A 277 -2.68 -3.62 -23.54
CA ALA A 277 -1.93 -4.21 -22.43
C ALA A 277 -1.48 -3.16 -21.38
N TYR A 278 -2.41 -2.40 -20.81
CA TYR A 278 -2.17 -1.28 -19.90
C TYR A 278 -1.26 -1.62 -18.70
N TRP A 279 -1.35 -2.84 -18.18
CA TRP A 279 -0.49 -3.35 -17.11
C TRP A 279 1.00 -3.28 -17.47
N PHE A 280 1.35 -3.45 -18.76
CA PHE A 280 2.73 -3.47 -19.25
C PHE A 280 3.32 -2.06 -19.44
N GLU A 281 2.49 -1.03 -19.66
CA GLU A 281 2.94 0.38 -19.74
C GLU A 281 3.51 0.91 -18.39
N THR A 282 3.39 0.14 -17.30
CA THR A 282 3.58 0.63 -15.90
C THR A 282 5.00 0.49 -15.33
N GLY A 283 5.96 0.17 -16.20
CA GLY A 283 7.35 -0.10 -15.84
C GLY A 283 7.62 -1.59 -15.87
N THR A 284 8.21 -2.05 -16.99
CA THR A 284 8.71 -3.41 -17.17
C THR A 284 9.53 -3.83 -15.95
N PRO A 285 9.28 -5.00 -15.34
CA PRO A 285 10.07 -5.50 -14.23
C PRO A 285 11.40 -6.04 -14.76
N THR A 286 12.32 -5.14 -15.14
CA THR A 286 13.58 -5.47 -15.83
C THR A 286 14.38 -6.53 -15.06
N PHE A 287 14.45 -6.43 -13.74
CA PHE A 287 15.04 -7.45 -12.86
C PHE A 287 14.43 -8.85 -13.05
N LEU A 288 13.10 -8.97 -13.16
CA LEU A 288 12.43 -10.25 -13.41
C LEU A 288 12.73 -10.76 -14.82
N VAL A 289 12.62 -9.89 -15.83
CA VAL A 289 12.90 -10.24 -17.24
C VAL A 289 14.35 -10.72 -17.40
N GLU A 290 15.32 -9.99 -16.83
CA GLU A 290 16.71 -10.41 -16.78
C GLU A 290 16.92 -11.72 -16.03
N THR A 291 16.26 -11.92 -14.88
CA THR A 291 16.36 -13.17 -14.11
C THR A 291 15.82 -14.36 -14.90
N LEU A 292 14.71 -14.21 -15.61
CA LEU A 292 14.16 -15.24 -16.51
C LEU A 292 15.12 -15.56 -17.67
N PHE A 293 15.75 -14.55 -18.27
CA PHE A 293 16.78 -14.75 -19.30
C PHE A 293 18.04 -15.43 -18.74
N LYS A 294 18.56 -14.97 -17.60
CA LYS A 294 19.75 -15.55 -16.92
C LYS A 294 19.52 -17.03 -16.56
N ARG A 295 18.29 -17.40 -16.17
CA ARG A 295 17.86 -18.78 -15.88
C ARG A 295 17.38 -19.59 -17.10
N GLN A 296 17.36 -18.98 -18.29
CA GLN A 296 16.89 -19.61 -19.54
C GLN A 296 15.45 -20.18 -19.43
N ILE A 297 14.59 -19.54 -18.63
CA ILE A 297 13.21 -20.00 -18.40
C ILE A 297 12.34 -19.63 -19.60
N SER A 298 11.85 -20.65 -20.31
CA SER A 298 10.94 -20.48 -21.45
C SER A 298 9.55 -20.00 -21.02
N SER A 299 8.97 -19.07 -21.79
CA SER A 299 7.61 -18.55 -21.60
C SER A 299 6.54 -19.64 -21.58
N LEU A 300 6.72 -20.72 -22.35
CA LEU A 300 5.81 -21.87 -22.36
C LEU A 300 5.77 -22.60 -21.02
N LYS A 301 6.89 -22.66 -20.29
CA LYS A 301 6.96 -23.31 -18.97
C LYS A 301 6.35 -22.45 -17.87
N LEU A 302 6.48 -21.12 -17.98
CA LEU A 302 5.99 -20.17 -16.97
C LEU A 302 4.48 -20.29 -16.70
N GLY A 303 3.67 -20.60 -17.71
CA GLY A 303 2.23 -20.82 -17.55
C GLY A 303 1.86 -22.09 -16.77
N GLU A 304 2.79 -23.05 -16.66
CA GLU A 304 2.60 -24.35 -15.99
C GLU A 304 3.30 -24.42 -14.62
N MET A 305 4.09 -23.40 -14.24
CA MET A 305 4.86 -23.38 -13.00
C MET A 305 3.98 -23.13 -11.77
N MET A 306 3.50 -24.21 -11.15
CA MET A 306 2.83 -24.15 -9.85
C MET A 306 3.83 -23.91 -8.70
N GLY A 307 3.66 -22.80 -7.98
CA GLY A 307 4.36 -22.52 -6.74
C GLY A 307 3.58 -22.95 -5.51
N GLY A 308 4.24 -23.63 -4.55
CA GLY A 308 3.68 -23.89 -3.23
C GLY A 308 3.49 -22.61 -2.41
N SER A 309 2.66 -22.67 -1.35
CA SER A 309 2.44 -21.54 -0.43
C SER A 309 3.72 -20.97 0.16
N ASP A 310 4.70 -21.83 0.36
CA ASP A 310 5.86 -21.58 1.21
C ASP A 310 6.86 -20.65 0.50
N LEU A 311 6.86 -20.66 -0.84
CA LEU A 311 7.60 -19.71 -1.69
C LEU A 311 7.15 -18.25 -1.49
N LEU A 312 5.95 -18.02 -0.97
CA LEU A 312 5.48 -16.67 -0.58
C LEU A 312 6.08 -16.22 0.77
N SER A 313 6.93 -17.03 1.39
CA SER A 313 7.48 -16.84 2.74
C SER A 313 8.98 -17.14 2.91
N THR A 314 9.71 -17.49 1.86
CA THR A 314 11.15 -17.91 1.94
C THR A 314 12.12 -17.09 1.08
N PHE A 315 11.68 -16.00 0.45
CA PHE A 315 12.52 -15.24 -0.49
C PHE A 315 13.36 -14.18 0.23
N ASP A 316 14.64 -14.48 0.50
CA ASP A 316 15.60 -13.52 1.04
C ASP A 316 16.41 -12.82 -0.08
N VAL A 317 16.96 -11.65 0.22
CA VAL A 317 17.96 -10.95 -0.63
C VAL A 317 19.22 -11.80 -0.80
N ASP A 318 19.56 -12.57 0.22
CA ASP A 318 20.71 -13.47 0.26
C ASP A 318 20.42 -14.82 -0.46
N GLU A 319 19.13 -15.19 -0.64
CA GLU A 319 18.68 -16.39 -1.36
C GLU A 319 17.66 -16.04 -2.47
N ILE A 320 18.09 -15.26 -3.46
CA ILE A 320 17.40 -15.11 -4.76
C ILE A 320 17.62 -16.40 -5.58
N ALA A 321 17.16 -17.54 -5.06
CA ALA A 321 17.48 -18.93 -5.42
C ALA A 321 17.96 -19.11 -6.87
N THR A 322 19.29 -19.14 -7.05
CA THR A 322 20.04 -18.78 -8.27
C THR A 322 19.61 -19.46 -9.56
#